data_AF-A0A1B2I0C5-F1
#
_entry.id   AF-A0A1B2I0C5-F1
#
_cell.length_a   1.000
_cell.length_b   1.000
_cell.length_c   1.000
_cell.angle_alpha   90.00
_cell.angle_beta   90.00
_cell.angle_gamma   90.00
#
_symmetry.space_group_name_H-M   'P 1'
#
loop_
_entity.id
_entity.type
_entity.pdbx_description
1 polymer ?
#
loop_
_entity_poly.entity_id
_entity_poly.type
_entity_poly.pdbx_seq_one_letter_code
_entity_poly.pdbx_strand_id
1 'polypeptide(L)'
;MAGMDAFVEMSAGLTGFTAEELRSTGLVELYAGLAADASPAELIELWYTGVWRGEIPSARAYAEGLAWKAIGVAAPGTAAPGFGSWERRPPRGSQR
;
A
#
# COMPACT_ATOMS: atom_id res chain seq x y z
N MET A 1 12.13 4.94 -18.50
CA MET A 1 11.59 3.64 -18.04
C MET A 1 12.47 3.00 -16.99
N ALA A 2 13.80 2.86 -17.18
CA ALA A 2 14.70 2.20 -16.22
C ALA A 2 14.62 2.68 -14.75
N GLY A 3 14.38 3.99 -14.50
CA GLY A 3 14.26 4.52 -13.14
C GLY A 3 13.00 4.07 -12.38
N MET A 4 11.89 3.87 -13.10
CA MET A 4 10.63 3.44 -12.49
C MET A 4 10.72 1.97 -12.06
N ASP A 5 11.32 1.12 -12.91
CA ASP A 5 11.52 -0.29 -12.56
C ASP A 5 12.48 -0.44 -11.37
N ALA A 6 13.56 0.34 -11.31
CA ALA A 6 14.47 0.34 -10.16
C ALA A 6 13.76 0.74 -8.86
N PHE A 7 12.90 1.76 -8.89
CA PHE A 7 12.11 2.18 -7.74
C PHE A 7 11.15 1.06 -7.27
N VAL A 8 10.48 0.38 -8.21
CA VAL A 8 9.55 -0.71 -7.89
C VAL A 8 10.29 -1.90 -7.28
N GLU A 9 11.42 -2.33 -7.85
CA GLU A 9 12.19 -3.45 -7.31
C GLU A 9 12.76 -3.15 -5.92
N MET A 10 13.27 -1.93 -5.69
CA MET A 10 13.70 -1.48 -4.36
C MET A 10 12.53 -1.48 -3.36
N SER A 11 11.38 -0.94 -3.77
CA SER A 11 10.18 -0.90 -2.93
C SER A 11 9.65 -2.30 -2.61
N ALA A 12 9.75 -3.24 -3.56
CA ALA A 12 9.39 -4.64 -3.34
C ALA A 12 10.26 -5.27 -2.25
N GLY A 13 11.58 -5.03 -2.29
CA GLY A 13 12.52 -5.48 -1.26
C GLY A 13 12.23 -4.89 0.14
N LEU A 14 11.81 -3.63 0.21
CA LEU A 14 11.50 -2.96 1.48
C LEU A 14 10.17 -3.37 2.10
N THR A 15 9.16 -3.67 1.26
CA THR A 15 7.78 -3.92 1.72
C THR A 15 7.44 -5.40 1.82
N GLY A 16 8.21 -6.28 1.16
CA GLY A 16 7.89 -7.70 1.06
C GLY A 16 6.73 -8.01 0.11
N PHE A 17 6.19 -7.02 -0.61
CA PHE A 17 5.24 -7.21 -1.71
C PHE A 17 5.98 -7.33 -3.04
N THR A 18 5.38 -8.03 -4.00
CA THR A 18 5.98 -8.18 -5.33
C THR A 18 5.89 -6.91 -6.16
N ALA A 19 6.80 -6.77 -7.12
CA ALA A 19 6.80 -5.67 -8.07
C ALA A 19 5.48 -5.55 -8.87
N GLU A 20 4.82 -6.66 -9.16
CA GLU A 20 3.50 -6.69 -9.81
C GLU A 20 2.42 -6.11 -8.88
N GLU A 21 2.42 -6.50 -7.61
CA GLU A 21 1.47 -5.99 -6.62
C GLU A 21 1.64 -4.50 -6.36
N LEU A 22 2.88 -3.99 -6.37
CA LEU A 22 3.12 -2.55 -6.25
C LEU A 22 2.60 -1.82 -7.49
N ARG A 23 2.83 -2.34 -8.70
CA ARG A 23 2.28 -1.75 -9.93
C ARG A 23 0.75 -1.77 -9.97
N SER A 24 0.11 -2.82 -9.45
CA SER A 24 -1.35 -2.93 -9.46
C SER A 24 -2.05 -1.87 -8.61
N THR A 25 -1.37 -1.32 -7.60
CA THR A 25 -1.90 -0.19 -6.82
C THR A 25 -2.13 1.06 -7.66
N GLY A 26 -1.42 1.22 -8.78
CA GLY A 26 -1.44 2.44 -9.60
C GLY A 26 -0.76 3.66 -8.94
N LEU A 27 -0.03 3.47 -7.83
CA LEU A 27 0.61 4.55 -7.08
C LEU A 27 2.09 4.74 -7.39
N VAL A 28 2.70 3.82 -8.13
CA VAL A 28 4.15 3.79 -8.38
C VAL A 28 4.68 5.13 -8.89
N GLU A 29 4.05 5.71 -9.92
CA GLU A 29 4.51 6.98 -10.50
C GLU A 29 4.37 8.15 -9.52
N LEU A 30 3.25 8.21 -8.79
CA LEU A 30 3.03 9.21 -7.76
C LEU A 30 4.08 9.12 -6.65
N TYR A 31 4.34 7.92 -6.15
CA TYR A 31 5.28 7.72 -5.04
C TYR A 31 6.72 7.93 -5.48
N ALA A 32 7.11 7.48 -6.68
CA ALA A 32 8.45 7.73 -7.22
C ALA A 32 8.73 9.25 -7.37
N GLY A 33 7.71 10.03 -7.75
CA GLY A 33 7.83 11.49 -7.83
C GLY A 33 7.87 12.17 -6.46
N LEU A 34 7.06 11.70 -5.51
CA LEU A 34 6.91 12.30 -4.18
C LEU A 34 8.09 11.99 -3.24
N ALA A 35 8.61 10.78 -3.32
CA ALA A 35 9.54 10.19 -2.35
C ALA A 35 10.98 10.08 -2.90
N ALA A 36 11.36 10.98 -3.83
CA ALA A 36 12.68 10.94 -4.47
C ALA A 36 13.85 11.11 -3.47
N ASP A 37 13.61 11.81 -2.35
CA ASP A 37 14.57 12.05 -1.26
C ASP A 37 14.21 11.28 0.03
N ALA A 38 13.24 10.37 -0.04
CA ALA A 38 12.78 9.63 1.13
C ALA A 38 13.85 8.70 1.69
N SER A 39 13.92 8.62 3.02
CA SER A 39 14.58 7.49 3.68
C SER A 39 13.79 6.19 3.44
N PRO A 40 14.43 5.01 3.59
CA PRO A 40 13.72 3.73 3.51
C PRO A 40 12.55 3.61 4.48
N ALA A 41 12.66 4.20 5.68
CA ALA A 41 11.60 4.18 6.69
C ALA A 41 10.37 5.00 6.24
N GLU A 42 10.58 6.20 5.70
CA GLU A 42 9.51 7.02 5.15
C GLU A 42 8.85 6.35 3.94
N LEU A 43 9.63 5.67 3.10
CA LEU A 43 9.10 4.93 1.96
C LEU A 43 8.24 3.73 2.40
N ILE A 44 8.66 3.01 3.45
CA ILE A 44 7.85 1.94 4.06
C ILE A 44 6.55 2.52 4.64
N GLU A 45 6.63 3.62 5.40
CA GLU A 45 5.45 4.27 5.96
C GLU A 45 4.46 4.69 4.86
N LEU A 46 4.95 5.35 3.80
CA LEU A 46 4.14 5.77 2.66
C LEU A 46 3.45 4.59 1.98
N TRP A 47 4.18 3.49 1.72
CA TRP A 47 3.60 2.30 1.11
C TRP A 47 2.55 1.63 1.99
N TYR A 48 2.80 1.49 3.28
CA TYR A 48 1.89 0.79 4.18
C TYR A 48 0.65 1.60 4.55
N THR A 49 0.79 2.91 4.72
CA THR A 49 -0.29 3.76 5.26
C THR A 49 -0.95 4.65 4.21
N GLY A 50 -0.26 4.94 3.11
CA GLY A 50 -0.67 5.97 2.17
C GLY A 50 -0.41 7.41 2.65
N VAL A 51 0.28 7.57 3.78
CA VAL A 51 0.59 8.86 4.38
C VAL A 51 2.02 9.27 4.02
N TRP A 52 2.17 10.50 3.52
CA TRP A 52 3.43 11.14 3.27
C TRP A 52 3.62 12.31 4.23
N ARG A 53 4.50 12.16 5.23
CA ARG A 53 4.85 13.22 6.19
C ARG A 53 3.63 13.90 6.83
N GLY A 54 2.63 13.09 7.20
CA GLY A 54 1.38 13.55 7.83
C GLY A 54 0.24 13.87 6.86
N GLU A 55 0.49 13.90 5.55
CA GLU A 55 -0.51 14.21 4.54
C GLU A 55 -0.91 12.98 3.73
N ILE A 56 -2.16 12.93 3.25
CA ILE A 56 -2.63 11.87 2.35
C ILE A 56 -2.59 12.42 0.91
N PRO A 57 -1.64 11.98 0.05
CA PRO A 57 -1.45 12.59 -1.26
C PRO A 57 -2.63 12.39 -2.22
N SER A 58 -3.42 11.33 -2.01
CA SER A 58 -4.65 11.07 -2.75
C SER A 58 -5.56 10.09 -2.00
N ALA A 59 -6.87 10.12 -2.31
CA ALA A 59 -7.80 9.11 -1.77
C ALA A 59 -7.37 7.67 -2.12
N ARG A 60 -6.74 7.47 -3.29
CA ARG A 60 -6.20 6.18 -3.72
C ARG A 60 -5.02 5.74 -2.87
N ALA A 61 -4.16 6.66 -2.43
CA ALA A 61 -3.04 6.35 -1.53
C ALA A 61 -3.54 5.69 -0.23
N TYR A 62 -4.59 6.23 0.36
CA TYR A 62 -5.24 5.64 1.53
C TYR A 62 -5.93 4.29 1.20
N ALA A 63 -6.65 4.23 0.09
CA ALA A 63 -7.41 3.03 -0.30
C ALA A 63 -6.52 1.81 -0.61
N GLU A 64 -5.36 2.05 -1.23
CA GLU A 64 -4.41 1.02 -1.65
C GLU A 64 -3.24 0.83 -0.67
N GLY A 65 -3.31 1.42 0.52
CA GLY A 65 -2.29 1.26 1.56
C GLY A 65 -2.02 -0.22 1.85
N LEU A 66 -0.75 -0.63 1.80
CA LEU A 66 -0.39 -2.06 1.87
C LEU A 66 -0.76 -2.70 3.22
N ALA A 67 -0.95 -1.91 4.28
CA ALA A 67 -1.44 -2.41 5.57
C ALA A 67 -2.78 -3.14 5.44
N TRP A 68 -3.70 -2.61 4.63
CA TRP A 68 -5.02 -3.22 4.42
C TRP A 68 -4.91 -4.58 3.74
N LYS A 69 -4.07 -4.64 2.71
CA LYS A 69 -3.78 -5.88 1.98
C LYS A 69 -3.09 -6.92 2.86
N ALA A 70 -2.11 -6.49 3.67
CA ALA A 70 -1.36 -7.38 4.57
C ALA A 70 -2.27 -8.07 5.61
N ILE A 71 -3.31 -7.38 6.09
CA ILE A 71 -4.28 -7.95 7.04
C ILE A 71 -5.52 -8.55 6.34
N GLY A 72 -5.56 -8.53 5.00
CA GLY A 72 -6.62 -9.14 4.21
C GLY A 72 -7.97 -8.44 4.26
N VAL A 73 -7.99 -7.12 4.46
CA VAL A 73 -9.23 -6.32 4.50
C VAL A 73 -9.18 -5.16 3.50
N ALA A 74 -10.34 -4.63 3.14
CA ALA A 74 -10.42 -3.36 2.42
C ALA A 74 -10.18 -2.18 3.37
N ALA A 75 -9.66 -1.08 2.86
CA ALA A 75 -9.51 0.15 3.62
C ALA A 75 -10.87 0.61 4.21
N PRO A 76 -10.92 1.03 5.48
CA PRO A 76 -12.15 1.56 6.07
C PRO A 76 -12.72 2.71 5.23
N GLY A 77 -14.04 2.74 5.03
CA GLY A 77 -14.70 3.81 4.27
C GLY A 77 -14.55 3.73 2.75
N THR A 78 -13.81 2.77 2.19
CA THR A 78 -13.71 2.56 0.72
C THR A 78 -14.63 1.45 0.23
N ALA A 79 -14.94 0.47 1.09
CA ALA A 79 -15.94 -0.56 0.85
C ALA A 79 -16.68 -0.91 2.15
N ALA A 80 -18.00 -1.05 2.09
CA ALA A 80 -18.79 -1.49 3.23
C ALA A 80 -18.63 -3.03 3.42
N PRO A 81 -18.34 -3.52 4.64
CA PRO A 81 -18.16 -4.96 4.89
C PRO A 81 -19.48 -5.76 4.88
N GLY A 82 -20.61 -5.08 4.67
CA GLY A 82 -21.97 -5.64 4.74
C GLY A 82 -22.51 -5.68 6.18
N PHE A 83 -23.84 -5.71 6.32
CA PHE A 83 -24.50 -5.89 7.63
C PHE A 83 -24.11 -7.24 8.24
N GLY A 84 -23.91 -7.29 9.57
CA GLY A 84 -23.55 -8.51 10.30
C GLY A 84 -22.13 -9.05 10.04
N SER A 85 -21.26 -8.30 9.35
CA SER A 85 -19.89 -8.74 9.06
C SER A 85 -19.06 -9.01 10.32
N TRP A 86 -19.35 -8.29 11.39
CA TRP A 86 -18.68 -8.38 12.69
C TRP A 86 -18.99 -9.67 13.46
N GLU A 87 -20.07 -10.37 13.11
CA GLU A 87 -20.43 -11.65 13.74
C GLU A 87 -19.59 -12.83 13.21
N ARG A 88 -19.01 -12.67 12.00
CA ARG A 88 -18.19 -13.70 11.39
C ARG A 88 -16.77 -13.66 11.97
N ARG A 89 -16.23 -14.85 12.27
CA ARG A 89 -14.81 -15.00 12.61
C ARG A 89 -13.95 -14.45 11.46
N PRO A 90 -12.93 -13.62 11.75
CA PRO A 90 -12.01 -13.17 10.71
C PRO A 90 -11.37 -14.37 9.98
N PRO A 91 -11.22 -14.30 8.66
CA PRO A 91 -10.47 -15.33 7.93
C PRO A 91 -9.04 -15.39 8.49
N ARG A 92 -8.44 -16.59 8.49
CA ARG A 92 -7.02 -16.70 8.82
C ARG A 92 -6.25 -15.91 7.75
N GLY A 93 -5.32 -15.04 8.17
CA GLY A 93 -4.49 -14.27 7.25
C GLY A 93 -3.81 -15.16 6.21
N SER A 94 -3.59 -14.64 5.00
CA SER A 94 -3.03 -15.43 3.90
C SER A 94 -1.68 -16.01 4.31
N GLN A 95 -1.57 -17.33 4.38
CA GLN A 95 -0.28 -18.02 4.34
C GLN A 95 0.20 -17.95 2.90
N ARG A 96 0.87 -16.85 2.55
CA ARG A 96 1.73 -16.81 1.37
C ARG A 96 3.15 -17.13 1.81
#